data_AF-A0A2V8C1H4-F1
#
_entry.id   AF-A0A2V8C1H4-F1
#
_cell.length_a   1.000
_cell.length_b   1.000
_cell.length_c   1.000
_cell.angle_alpha   90.00
_cell.angle_beta   90.00
_cell.angle_gamma   90.00
#
_symmetry.space_group_name_H-M   'P 1'
#
loop_
_entity.id
_entity.type
_entity.pdbx_description
1 polymer ?
#
loop_
_entity_poly.entity_id
_entity_poly.type
_entity_poly.pdbx_seq_one_letter_code
_entity_poly.pdbx_strand_id
1 'polypeptide(L)' 'MTGVLDRRTPMPQTEEYYAALKMKGVPVKLLQFNEEYHGTGSKPSNYIRTQLYMMSWFNKYTRAADGRVTSTSQP' A
#
# COMPACT_ATOMS: atom_id res chain seq x y z
N MET A 1 1.42 -2.13 2.82
CA MET A 1 0.96 -1.52 4.08
C MET A 1 1.76 -2.18 5.18
N THR A 2 2.43 -1.43 6.04
CA THR A 2 3.22 -1.99 7.13
C THR A 2 3.24 -1.06 8.34
N GLY A 3 3.34 -1.64 9.54
CA GLY A 3 3.54 -0.89 10.77
C GLY A 3 5.00 -0.50 10.94
N VAL A 4 5.27 0.73 11.40
CA VAL A 4 6.64 1.24 11.57
C VAL A 4 7.43 0.46 12.62
N LEU A 5 6.74 -0.20 13.56
CA LEU A 5 7.35 -0.97 14.64
C LEU A 5 7.33 -2.49 14.37
N ASP A 6 6.99 -2.93 13.16
CA ASP A 6 6.92 -4.37 12.83
C ASP A 6 8.29 -5.05 13.03
N ARG A 7 8.31 -6.08 13.88
CA ARG A 7 9.50 -6.89 14.18
C ARG A 7 9.50 -8.26 13.49
N ARG A 8 8.35 -8.69 12.94
CA ARG A 8 8.22 -9.95 12.21
C ARG A 8 8.56 -9.75 10.73
N THR A 9 8.13 -8.64 10.16
CA THR A 9 8.42 -8.20 8.80
C THR A 9 8.90 -6.74 8.82
N PRO A 10 10.18 -6.49 9.14
CA PRO A 10 10.71 -5.14 9.30
C PRO A 10 10.58 -4.26 8.06
N MET A 11 10.49 -2.94 8.27
CA MET A 11 10.30 -1.92 7.22
C MET A 11 11.23 -2.07 6.00
N PRO A 12 12.55 -2.37 6.15
CA PRO A 12 13.45 -2.49 5.00
C PRO A 12 12.96 -3.47 3.93
N GLN A 13 12.34 -4.58 4.33
CA GLN A 13 11.81 -5.57 3.38
C GLN A 13 10.73 -4.96 2.46
N THR A 14 9.88 -4.08 3.00
CA THR A 14 8.86 -3.40 2.22
C THR A 14 9.46 -2.26 1.38
N GLU A 15 10.44 -1.53 1.93
CA GLU A 15 11.13 -0.43 1.24
C GLU A 15 11.91 -0.91 0.02
N GLU A 16 12.62 -2.04 0.12
CA GLU A 16 13.34 -2.67 -0.99
C GLU A 16 12.40 -3.00 -2.15
N TYR A 17 11.25 -3.63 -1.86
CA TYR A 17 10.27 -3.97 -2.89
C TYR A 17 9.60 -2.72 -3.49
N TYR A 18 9.27 -1.73 -2.64
CA TYR A 18 8.73 -0.45 -3.10
C TYR A 18 9.70 0.26 -4.05
N ALA A 19 10.99 0.34 -3.69
CA ALA A 19 12.02 0.94 -4.52
C ALA A 19 12.17 0.20 -5.85
N ALA A 20 12.17 -1.15 -5.84
CA ALA A 20 12.22 -1.95 -7.05
C ALA A 20 11.04 -1.68 -8.00
N LEU A 21 9.82 -1.58 -7.48
CA LEU A 21 8.63 -1.24 -8.26
C LEU A 21 8.70 0.18 -8.85
N LYS A 22 9.22 1.14 -8.07
CA LYS A 22 9.44 2.51 -8.54
C LYS A 22 10.46 2.57 -9.68
N MET A 23 11.57 1.83 -9.58
CA MET A 23 12.57 1.73 -10.65
C MET A 23 11.98 1.12 -11.92
N LYS A 24 11.03 0.18 -11.80
CA LYS A 24 10.33 -0.44 -12.93
C LYS A 24 9.18 0.40 -13.51
N GLY A 25 8.91 1.60 -12.97
CA GLY A 25 7.80 2.43 -13.42
C GLY A 25 6.41 1.88 -13.09
N VAL A 26 6.32 0.88 -12.19
CA VAL A 26 5.03 0.31 -11.79
C VAL A 26 4.32 1.29 -10.84
N PRO A 27 3.03 1.61 -11.07
CA PRO A 27 2.26 2.41 -10.11
C PRO A 27 2.19 1.72 -8.75
N VAL A 28 2.78 2.35 -7.73
CA VAL A 28 2.90 1.78 -6.39
C VAL A 28 2.75 2.85 -5.31
N LYS A 29 2.18 2.47 -4.17
CA LYS A 29 2.10 3.29 -2.95
C LYS A 29 2.57 2.49 -1.73
N LEU A 30 3.46 3.09 -0.95
CA LEU A 30 3.86 2.59 0.37
C LEU A 30 3.07 3.33 1.44
N LEU A 31 2.37 2.58 2.27
CA LEU A 31 1.60 3.08 3.40
C LEU A 31 2.26 2.59 4.69
N GLN A 32 2.72 3.56 5.48
CA GLN A 32 3.37 3.35 6.76
C GLN A 32 2.43 3.77 7.88
N PHE A 33 2.25 2.91 8.88
CA PHE A 33 1.37 3.16 10.02
C PHE A 33 2.19 3.35 11.29
N ASN A 34 2.21 4.58 11.79
CA ASN A 34 2.88 4.93 13.04
C ASN A 34 2.23 4.20 14.21
N GLU A 35 3.06 3.83 15.19
CA GLU A 35 2.64 3.13 16.41
C GLU A 35 2.07 1.72 16.19
N GLU A 36 2.14 1.16 14.98
CA GLU A 36 1.70 -0.20 14.68
C GLU A 36 2.90 -1.15 14.52
N TYR A 37 2.68 -2.41 14.89
CA TYR A 37 3.62 -3.53 14.71
C TYR A 37 3.22 -4.38 13.50
N HIS A 38 3.09 -5.70 13.68
CA HIS A 38 2.60 -6.62 12.66
C HIS A 38 1.08 -6.54 12.54
N GLY A 39 0.60 -5.51 11.85
CA GLY A 39 -0.82 -5.23 11.67
C GLY A 39 -1.10 -3.74 11.50
N THR A 40 -2.38 -3.38 11.42
CA THR A 40 -2.85 -1.98 11.34
C THR A 40 -4.11 -1.73 12.18
N GLY A 41 -4.41 -2.65 13.09
CA GLY A 41 -5.68 -2.70 13.81
C GLY A 41 -5.62 -2.22 15.25
N SER A 42 -4.43 -1.98 15.81
CA SER A 42 -4.31 -1.63 17.23
C SER A 42 -4.80 -0.21 17.53
N LYS A 43 -4.70 0.70 16.55
CA LYS A 43 -5.33 2.02 16.58
C LYS A 43 -6.56 2.03 15.68
N PRO A 44 -7.77 2.35 16.20
CA PRO A 44 -8.99 2.39 15.37
C PRO A 44 -8.89 3.32 14.16
N SER A 45 -8.16 4.44 14.29
CA SER A 45 -7.90 5.37 13.19
C SER A 45 -7.06 4.74 12.08
N ASN A 46 -6.04 3.95 12.42
CA ASN A 46 -5.22 3.22 11.45
C ASN A 46 -6.03 2.12 10.76
N TYR A 47 -6.89 1.42 11.50
CA TYR A 47 -7.78 0.40 10.93
C TYR A 47 -8.69 1.00 9.85
N ILE A 48 -9.34 2.12 10.14
CA ILE A 48 -10.20 2.82 9.16
C ILE A 48 -9.38 3.28 7.97
N ARG A 49 -8.17 3.83 8.19
CA ARG A 49 -7.27 4.22 7.09
C ARG A 49 -6.92 3.04 6.18
N THR A 50 -6.65 1.86 6.73
CA THR A 50 -6.40 0.65 5.94
C THR A 50 -7.57 0.35 5.01
N GLN A 51 -8.80 0.34 5.53
CA GLN A 51 -9.99 0.08 4.71
C GLN A 51 -10.16 1.13 3.60
N LEU A 52 -10.07 2.42 3.94
CA LEU A 52 -10.26 3.51 3.00
C LEU A 52 -9.18 3.55 1.91
N TYR A 53 -7.92 3.33 2.25
CA TYR A 53 -6.84 3.27 1.26
C TYR A 53 -7.00 2.08 0.31
N MET A 54 -7.37 0.92 0.84
CA MET A 54 -7.62 -0.27 0.04
C MET A 54 -8.77 -0.04 -0.95
N MET A 55 -9.90 0.47 -0.48
CA MET A 55 -11.05 0.83 -1.33
C MET A 55 -10.65 1.85 -2.39
N SER A 56 -9.92 2.91 -2.02
CA SER A 56 -9.45 3.94 -2.96
C SER A 56 -8.53 3.37 -4.04
N TRP A 57 -7.59 2.50 -3.66
CA TRP A 57 -6.65 1.87 -4.59
C TRP A 57 -7.37 0.99 -5.61
N PHE A 58 -8.23 0.08 -5.15
CA PHE A 58 -8.98 -0.79 -6.05
C PHE A 58 -9.99 -0.02 -6.91
N ASN A 59 -10.67 0.99 -6.37
CA ASN A 59 -11.55 1.84 -7.19
C ASN A 59 -10.79 2.53 -8.32
N LYS A 60 -9.51 2.91 -8.10
CA LYS A 60 -8.66 3.55 -9.10
C LYS A 60 -8.15 2.58 -10.17
N TYR A 61 -7.75 1.37 -9.80
CA TYR A 61 -6.99 0.48 -10.70
C TYR A 61 -7.74 -0.76 -11.21
N THR A 62 -8.93 -1.07 -10.68
CA THR A 62 -9.68 -2.30 -11.05
C THR A 62 -10.96 -2.05 -11.85
N ARG A 63 -11.23 -0.81 -12.29
CA ARG A 63 -12.41 -0.49 -13.12
C ARG A 63 -12.08 -0.50 -14.62
N ALA A 64 -11.97 -1.71 -15.16
CA ALA A 64 -12.28 -2.02 -16.56
C ALA A 64 -13.04 -3.35 -16.56
N ALA A 65 -14.02 -3.51 -17.45
CA ALA A 65 -14.92 -4.69 -17.50
C ALA A 65 -14.18 -6.04 -17.73
N ASP A 66 -12.86 -6.00 -17.97
CA ASP A 66 -11.98 -7.13 -18.30
C ASP A 66 -10.86 -7.35 -17.27
N GLY A 67 -10.87 -6.64 -16.14
CA GLY A 67 -9.87 -6.81 -15.06
C GLY A 67 -8.46 -6.31 -15.40
N ARG A 68 -8.28 -5.55 -16.49
CA ARG A 68 -6.98 -4.97 -16.84
C ARG A 68 -6.71 -3.70 -16.02
N VAL A 69 -5.51 -3.61 -15.47
CA VAL A 69 -5.00 -2.39 -14.82
C VAL A 69 -4.87 -1.32 -15.91
N THR A 70 -5.71 -0.30 -15.87
CA THR A 70 -5.55 0.87 -16.73
C THR A 70 -4.29 1.61 -16.30
N SER A 71 -3.19 1.40 -17.03
CA SER A 71 -1.97 2.20 -16.87
C SER A 71 -2.30 3.62 -17.30
N THR A 72 -2.85 4.41 -16.37
CA THR A 72 -3.01 5.84 -16.58
C THR A 72 -1.64 6.45 -16.34
N SER A 73 -0.80 6.46 -17.38
CA SER A 73 0.29 7.42 -17.49
C SER A 73 -0.36 8.80 -17.52
N GLN A 74 -0.26 9.53 -16.43
CA GLN A 74 -0.53 10.97 -16.40
C GLN A 74 0.77 11.67 -15.97
N PRO A 75 1.04 12.86 -16.53
CA PRO A 75 2.35 13.53 -16.56
C PRO A 75 2.92 13.89 -15.19
#